data_AF-D0GP48-F1
#
_entry.id   AF-D0GP48-F1
#
_cell.length_a   1.000
_cell.length_b   1.000
_cell.length_c   1.000
_cell.angle_alpha   90.00
_cell.angle_beta   90.00
_cell.angle_gamma   90.00
#
_symmetry.space_group_name_H-M   'P 1'
#
loop_
_entity.id
_entity.type
_entity.pdbx_description
1 polymer ?
#
loop_
_entity_poly.entity_id
_entity_poly.type
_entity_poly.pdbx_seq_one_letter_code
_entity_poly.pdbx_strand_id
1 'polypeptide(L)'
;MAKEVYREGMLRKNITINSDDFYIVDRFAKKIGISFSELVRKAAVNYVKEQEELDLSAFLRAHCSTVPEDEEYEIVEAMKNKDKKDKGKEIKIEDLL
;
A
#
# COMPACT_ATOMS: atom_id res chain seq x y z
N MET A 1 9.29 -7.46 -21.04
CA MET A 1 8.06 -7.73 -20.28
C MET A 1 8.20 -9.09 -19.61
N ALA A 2 8.41 -9.13 -18.29
CA ALA A 2 8.49 -10.38 -17.55
C ALA A 2 7.07 -10.99 -17.47
N LYS A 3 6.91 -12.22 -17.98
CA LYS A 3 5.69 -12.99 -17.75
C LYS A 3 5.72 -13.47 -16.30
N GLU A 4 4.83 -12.96 -15.45
CA GLU A 4 4.53 -13.62 -14.19
C GLU A 4 3.92 -14.98 -14.50
N VAL A 5 4.64 -16.03 -14.13
CA VAL A 5 4.17 -17.41 -14.23
C VAL A 5 3.37 -17.68 -12.96
N TYR A 6 2.07 -17.45 -12.98
CA TYR A 6 1.18 -18.00 -11.96
C TYR A 6 1.19 -19.52 -12.10
N ARG A 7 1.85 -20.22 -11.17
CA ARG A 7 1.72 -21.67 -11.05
C ARG A 7 0.38 -21.97 -10.39
N GLU A 8 -0.52 -22.63 -11.13
CA GLU A 8 -1.76 -23.15 -10.55
C GLU A 8 -1.42 -24.15 -9.43
N GLY A 9 -1.92 -23.89 -8.21
CA GLY A 9 -1.77 -24.79 -7.07
C GLY A 9 -1.85 -24.10 -5.70
N MET A 10 -2.24 -24.86 -4.68
CA MET A 10 -2.18 -24.41 -3.28
C MET A 10 -0.72 -24.45 -2.80
N LEU A 11 -0.19 -23.30 -2.36
CA LEU A 11 1.14 -23.20 -1.78
C LEU A 11 1.07 -23.27 -0.25
N ARG A 12 1.91 -24.11 0.37
CA ARG A 12 2.09 -24.14 1.83
C ARG A 12 3.24 -23.23 2.23
N LYS A 13 2.96 -22.29 3.14
CA LYS A 13 3.96 -21.42 3.76
C LYS A 13 3.84 -21.53 5.28
N ASN A 14 4.98 -21.67 5.94
CA ASN A 14 5.06 -21.65 7.40
C ASN A 14 5.39 -20.22 7.83
N ILE A 15 4.81 -19.81 8.97
CA ILE A 15 5.07 -18.50 9.57
C ILE A 15 5.46 -18.69 11.03
N THR A 16 6.31 -17.80 11.52
CA THR A 16 6.58 -17.66 12.95
C THR A 16 5.68 -16.56 13.50
N ILE A 17 4.97 -16.84 14.59
CA ILE A 17 4.03 -15.92 15.24
C ILE A 17 4.19 -16.09 16.75
N ASN A 18 4.02 -15.00 17.51
CA ASN A 18 3.99 -15.06 18.96
C ASN A 18 2.75 -15.85 19.43
N SER A 19 2.85 -16.54 20.57
CA SER A 19 1.77 -17.30 21.17
C SER A 19 0.52 -16.46 21.40
N ASP A 20 0.68 -15.22 21.86
CA ASP A 20 -0.47 -14.36 22.20
C ASP A 20 -1.29 -14.03 20.94
N ASP A 21 -0.61 -13.62 19.88
CA ASP A 21 -1.23 -13.34 18.57
C ASP A 21 -1.87 -14.60 17.98
N PHE A 22 -1.18 -15.74 18.07
CA PHE A 22 -1.73 -17.02 17.63
C PHE A 22 -3.07 -17.31 18.32
N TYR A 23 -3.14 -17.20 19.65
CA TYR A 23 -4.38 -17.49 20.37
C TYR A 23 -5.49 -16.48 20.12
N ILE A 24 -5.17 -15.21 19.84
CA ILE A 24 -6.18 -14.22 19.41
C ILE A 24 -6.81 -14.65 18.09
N VAL A 25 -5.97 -14.95 17.09
CA VAL A 25 -6.41 -15.31 15.73
C VAL A 25 -7.13 -16.66 15.72
N ASP A 26 -6.59 -17.66 16.42
CA ASP A 26 -7.16 -19.02 16.50
C ASP A 26 -8.52 -19.03 17.20
N ARG A 27 -8.68 -18.31 18.33
CA ARG A 27 -9.98 -18.21 19.00
C ARG A 27 -11.03 -17.56 18.10
N PHE A 28 -10.65 -16.50 17.38
CA PHE A 28 -11.56 -15.85 16.45
C PHE A 28 -11.94 -16.79 15.29
N ALA A 29 -10.97 -17.47 14.67
CA ALA A 29 -11.21 -18.44 13.60
C ALA A 29 -12.19 -19.53 14.04
N LYS A 30 -11.97 -20.11 15.23
CA LYS A 30 -12.88 -21.09 15.83
C LYS A 30 -14.28 -20.54 16.07
N LYS A 31 -14.39 -19.32 16.59
CA LYS A 31 -15.68 -18.65 16.86
C LYS A 31 -16.54 -18.50 15.60
N ILE A 32 -15.91 -18.25 14.45
CA ILE A 32 -16.61 -18.08 13.17
C ILE A 32 -16.61 -19.35 12.29
N GLY A 33 -16.12 -20.47 12.82
CA GLY A 33 -16.17 -21.77 12.15
C GLY A 33 -15.26 -21.93 10.94
N ILE A 34 -14.12 -21.23 10.88
CA ILE A 34 -13.13 -21.37 9.79
C ILE A 34 -11.77 -21.80 10.33
N SER A 35 -10.91 -22.30 9.44
CA SER A 35 -9.54 -22.64 9.81
C SER A 35 -8.68 -21.39 10.01
N PHE A 36 -7.64 -21.51 10.85
CA PHE A 36 -6.63 -20.47 11.03
C PHE A 36 -6.04 -20.01 9.69
N SER A 37 -5.67 -20.95 8.82
CA SER A 37 -5.10 -20.64 7.51
C SER A 37 -6.06 -19.88 6.59
N GLU A 38 -7.36 -20.18 6.65
CA GLU A 38 -8.37 -19.42 5.89
C GLU A 38 -8.54 -18.00 6.42
N LEU A 39 -8.55 -17.82 7.73
CA LEU A 39 -8.63 -16.50 8.35
C LEU A 39 -7.42 -15.66 7.95
N VAL A 40 -6.20 -16.19 8.13
CA VAL A 40 -4.95 -15.51 7.77
C VAL A 40 -4.92 -15.18 6.28
N ARG A 41 -5.33 -16.11 5.40
CA ARG A 41 -5.41 -15.87 3.96
C ARG A 41 -6.37 -14.72 3.64
N LYS A 42 -7.59 -14.74 4.20
CA LYS A 42 -8.59 -13.69 3.95
C LYS A 42 -8.11 -12.33 4.45
N ALA A 43 -7.59 -12.27 5.67
CA ALA A 43 -7.07 -11.05 6.27
C ALA A 43 -5.91 -10.46 5.44
N ALA A 44 -4.94 -11.30 5.04
CA ALA A 44 -3.81 -10.85 4.24
C ALA A 44 -4.24 -10.32 2.86
N VAL A 45 -5.16 -11.00 2.17
CA VAL A 45 -5.67 -10.54 0.87
C VAL A 45 -6.45 -9.25 1.01
N ASN A 46 -7.28 -9.12 2.05
CA ASN A 46 -8.04 -7.89 2.29
C ASN A 46 -7.11 -6.72 2.60
N TYR A 47 -6.10 -6.93 3.45
CA TYR A 47 -5.10 -5.90 3.75
C TYR A 47 -4.43 -5.40 2.46
N VAL A 48 -3.96 -6.29 1.59
CA VAL A 48 -3.32 -5.89 0.33
C VAL A 48 -4.27 -5.08 -0.54
N LYS A 49 -5.52 -5.52 -0.70
CA LYS A 49 -6.53 -4.78 -1.48
C LYS A 49 -6.80 -3.40 -0.90
N GLU A 50 -6.97 -3.31 0.42
CA GLU A 50 -7.15 -2.02 1.10
C GLU A 50 -5.96 -1.09 0.87
N GLN A 51 -4.73 -1.62 0.88
CA GLN A 51 -3.54 -0.83 0.59
C GLN A 51 -3.43 -0.40 -0.89
N GLU A 52 -3.84 -1.25 -1.83
CA GLU A 52 -3.85 -0.92 -3.26
C GLU A 52 -4.95 0.10 -3.61
N GLU A 53 -6.04 0.12 -2.87
CA GLU A 53 -7.13 1.09 -3.02
C GLU A 53 -6.88 2.42 -2.29
N LEU A 54 -5.82 2.53 -1.47
CA LEU A 54 -5.45 3.80 -0.84
C LEU A 54 -5.05 4.81 -1.91
N ASP A 55 -5.70 5.97 -1.86
CA ASP A 55 -5.25 7.13 -2.62
C ASP A 55 -3.77 7.41 -2.32
N LEU A 56 -2.98 7.70 -3.35
CA LEU A 56 -1.53 7.90 -3.22
C LEU A 56 -1.21 8.93 -2.13
N SER A 57 -2.02 9.98 -2.00
CA SER A 57 -1.82 10.99 -0.96
C SER A 57 -2.06 10.45 0.45
N ALA A 58 -3.02 9.53 0.62
CA ALA A 58 -3.30 8.87 1.89
C ALA A 58 -2.18 7.87 2.25
N PHE A 59 -1.71 7.10 1.26
CA PHE A 59 -0.59 6.17 1.43
C PHE A 59 0.68 6.89 1.86
N LEU A 60 1.06 7.96 1.16
CA LEU A 60 2.25 8.75 1.48
C LEU A 60 2.18 9.36 2.88
N ARG A 61 1.01 9.87 3.31
CA ARG A 61 0.84 10.42 4.67
C ARG A 61 0.93 9.36 5.76
N ALA A 62 0.52 8.12 5.49
CA ALA A 62 0.55 7.04 6.47
C ALA A 62 1.94 6.41 6.62
N HIS A 63 2.76 6.44 5.57
CA HIS A 63 4.01 5.68 5.50
C HIS A 63 5.28 6.52 5.30
N CYS A 64 5.16 7.80 4.93
CA CYS A 64 6.29 8.70 4.77
C CYS A 64 6.23 9.80 5.83
N SER A 65 7.36 10.05 6.50
CA SER A 65 7.53 11.23 7.33
C SER A 65 7.52 12.48 6.45
N THR A 66 7.00 13.58 6.97
CA THR A 66 7.10 14.89 6.32
C THR A 66 8.57 15.27 6.18
N VAL A 67 8.93 15.88 5.05
CA VAL A 67 10.25 16.47 4.86
C VAL A 67 10.43 17.67 5.79
N PRO A 68 11.66 17.96 6.22
CA PRO A 68 11.99 19.20 6.94
C PRO A 68 11.56 20.46 6.17
N GLU A 69 11.24 21.54 6.90
CA GLU A 69 10.76 22.80 6.29
C GLU A 69 11.77 23.43 5.31
N ASP A 70 13.07 23.25 5.56
CA ASP A 70 14.14 23.74 4.70
C ASP A 70 14.22 22.99 3.36
N GLU A 71 13.94 21.69 3.36
CA GLU A 71 13.83 20.89 2.11
C GLU A 71 12.54 21.21 1.35
N GLU A 72 11.44 21.51 2.05
CA GLU A 72 10.16 21.84 1.41
C GLU A 72 10.08 23.28 0.88
N TYR A 73 10.98 24.16 1.35
CA TYR A 73 10.93 25.60 1.08
C TYR A 73 10.85 25.94 -0.41
N GLU A 74 11.70 25.33 -1.25
CA GLU A 74 11.74 25.59 -2.70
C GLU A 74 10.43 25.23 -3.39
N ILE A 75 9.80 24.13 -2.97
CA ILE A 75 8.52 23.66 -3.50
C ILE A 75 7.40 24.62 -3.11
N VAL A 76 7.36 25.05 -1.85
CA VAL A 76 6.36 26.00 -1.34
C VAL A 76 6.50 27.36 -2.03
N GLU A 77 7.73 27.82 -2.25
CA GLU A 77 7.99 29.07 -2.97
C GLU A 77 7.52 28.98 -4.43
N ALA A 78 7.87 27.91 -5.14
CA ALA A 78 7.42 27.68 -6.52
C ALA A 78 5.89 27.65 -6.64
N MET A 79 5.20 27.09 -5.64
CA MET A 79 3.73 27.04 -5.59
C MET A 79 3.07 28.41 -5.40
N LYS A 80 3.72 29.38 -4.74
CA LYS A 80 3.14 30.73 -4.51
C LYS A 80 2.88 31.49 -5.81
N ASN A 81 3.72 31.25 -6.81
CA ASN A 81 3.64 31.92 -8.11
C ASN A 81 2.80 31.14 -9.14
N LYS A 82 2.17 30.04 -8.73
CA LYS A 82 1.37 29.20 -9.63
C LYS A 82 0.10 29.91 -10.07
N ASP A 83 -0.09 30.04 -11.38
CA ASP A 83 -1.37 30.47 -11.94
C ASP A 83 -2.42 29.38 -11.72
N LYS A 84 -3.41 29.65 -10.87
CA LYS A 84 -4.50 28.71 -10.55
C LYS A 84 -5.45 28.48 -11.72
N LYS A 85 -5.40 29.31 -12.77
CA LYS A 85 -6.21 29.15 -13.98
C LYS A 85 -5.50 28.36 -15.07
N ASP A 86 -4.17 28.21 -14.97
CA ASP A 86 -3.40 27.37 -15.87
C ASP A 86 -3.59 25.90 -15.48
N LYS A 87 -4.19 25.13 -16.40
CA LYS A 87 -4.41 23.69 -16.21
C LYS A 87 -3.12 22.88 -16.42
N GLY A 88 -2.06 23.52 -16.87
CA GLY A 88 -0.87 22.86 -17.37
C GLY A 88 -1.16 22.12 -18.68
N LYS A 89 -0.10 21.63 -19.31
CA LYS A 89 -0.17 20.78 -20.49
C LYS A 89 0.55 19.49 -20.18
N GLU A 90 -0.07 18.36 -20.48
CA GLU A 90 0.60 17.07 -20.45
C GLU A 90 1.69 17.06 -21.54
N ILE A 91 2.92 16.78 -21.13
CA ILE A 91 4.10 16.67 -21.98
C ILE A 91 4.68 15.29 -21.84
N LYS A 92 5.09 14.70 -22.96
CA LYS A 92 5.77 13.40 -22.95
C LYS A 92 7.24 13.62 -22.67
N ILE A 93 7.91 12.58 -22.17
CA ILE A 93 9.36 12.63 -21.93
C ILE A 93 10.12 12.89 -23.24
N GLU A 94 9.60 12.36 -24.36
CA GLU A 94 10.15 12.63 -25.69
C GLU A 94 10.08 14.12 -26.10
N ASP A 95 9.20 14.91 -25.47
CA ASP A 95 9.07 16.35 -25.75
C ASP A 95 10.08 17.20 -24.98
N LEU A 96 10.85 16.60 -24.07
CA LEU A 96 11.81 17.25 -23.16
C LEU A 96 13.28 16.91 -23.48
N LEU A 97 13.51 15.97 -24.40
CA LEU A 97 14.83 15.46 -24.79
C LEU A 97 15.23 15.90 -26.20
#